data_AF-A0A7M3Y0Z2-F1
#
_entry.id   AF-A0A7M3Y0Z2-F1
#
_cell.length_a   1.000
_cell.length_b   1.000
_cell.length_c   1.000
_cell.angle_alpha   90.00
_cell.angle_beta   90.00
_cell.angle_gamma   90.00
#
_symmetry.space_group_name_H-M   'P 1'
#
loop_
_entity.id
_entity.type
_entity.pdbx_description
1 polymer ?
#
loop_
_entity_poly.entity_id
_entity_poly.type
_entity_poly.pdbx_seq_one_letter_code
_entity_poly.pdbx_strand_id
1 'polypeptide(L)'
;MAEERRQWFLMMSEDCKVRHGLQIPLPHRRSVARIGVRSADFTWVHQVLILLRSLGHRPCHLETGEAVPHDVQVVLSTVEECGSGELGLRRDHLEPDLAKALRNAGTTTGKRRVVIGVDPGPRPGVVWSVDGREEGAKQLDRPDDVVRVVRELSEAH
;
A
#
# COMPACT_ATOMS: atom_id res chain seq x y z
N MET A 1 28.10 -33.29 -18.36
CA MET A 1 27.46 -33.49 -19.68
C MET A 1 26.50 -34.65 -19.55
N ALA A 2 25.24 -34.41 -19.91
CA ALA A 2 24.13 -35.36 -20.08
C ALA A 2 23.62 -36.07 -18.80
N GLU A 3 22.44 -35.75 -18.26
CA GLU A 3 21.08 -35.96 -18.85
C GLU A 3 20.69 -37.44 -18.72
N GLU A 4 19.97 -37.77 -17.66
CA GLU A 4 18.50 -37.84 -17.57
C GLU A 4 17.93 -39.12 -18.24
N ARG A 5 16.86 -39.60 -17.60
CA ARG A 5 15.89 -40.63 -18.00
C ARG A 5 16.19 -42.03 -17.54
N ARG A 6 15.49 -42.43 -16.48
CA ARG A 6 14.57 -43.59 -16.37
C ARG A 6 13.67 -43.32 -15.15
N GLN A 7 12.40 -43.65 -15.05
CA GLN A 7 11.38 -44.20 -15.93
C GLN A 7 10.16 -44.25 -15.00
N TRP A 8 9.06 -43.69 -15.48
CA TRP A 8 7.67 -43.86 -15.06
C TRP A 8 7.39 -45.05 -14.13
N PHE A 9 6.60 -44.87 -13.07
CA PHE A 9 5.44 -45.73 -12.84
C PHE A 9 4.43 -45.09 -11.88
N LEU A 10 3.19 -45.06 -12.35
CA LEU A 10 1.98 -44.63 -11.70
C LEU A 10 1.63 -45.56 -10.53
N MET A 11 1.39 -45.01 -9.34
CA MET A 11 0.51 -45.62 -8.35
C MET A 11 -0.46 -44.55 -7.85
N MET A 12 -1.74 -44.77 -8.11
CA MET A 12 -2.84 -44.10 -7.43
C MET A 12 -3.03 -44.80 -6.08
N SER A 13 -2.77 -44.09 -4.98
CA SER A 13 -3.44 -44.31 -3.70
C SER A 13 -3.15 -43.14 -2.75
N GLU A 14 -4.24 -42.50 -2.32
CA GLU A 14 -4.42 -41.86 -1.01
C GLU A 14 -3.36 -40.84 -0.57
N ASP A 15 -3.45 -39.64 -1.12
CA ASP A 15 -3.10 -38.40 -0.44
C ASP A 15 -3.48 -37.23 -1.36
N CYS A 16 -4.74 -36.76 -1.31
CA CYS A 16 -5.08 -35.51 -1.98
C CYS A 16 -4.58 -34.33 -1.13
N LYS A 17 -3.25 -34.24 -1.03
CA LYS A 17 -2.53 -33.00 -0.71
C LYS A 17 -2.71 -32.08 -1.90
N VAL A 18 -3.81 -31.36 -1.96
CA VAL A 18 -3.98 -30.25 -2.89
C VAL A 18 -3.04 -29.13 -2.44
N ARG A 19 -1.80 -29.22 -2.92
CA ARG A 19 -0.87 -28.09 -2.97
C ARG A 19 -1.36 -27.14 -4.06
N HIS A 20 -2.39 -26.37 -3.74
CA HIS A 20 -2.53 -25.03 -4.31
C HIS A 20 -2.12 -24.06 -3.22
N GLY A 21 -0.81 -24.05 -2.94
CA GLY A 21 -0.21 -22.85 -2.38
C GLY A 21 -0.43 -21.76 -3.41
N LEU A 22 -1.47 -20.95 -3.22
CA LEU A 22 -1.55 -19.62 -3.80
C LEU A 22 -0.26 -18.95 -3.36
N GLN A 23 0.71 -18.93 -4.27
CA GLN A 23 1.91 -18.14 -4.09
C GLN A 23 1.44 -16.70 -4.25
N ILE A 24 0.88 -16.15 -3.17
CA ILE A 24 0.59 -14.74 -3.04
C ILE A 24 1.93 -14.07 -3.41
N PRO A 25 1.99 -13.27 -4.48
CA PRO A 25 3.19 -12.55 -4.84
C PRO A 25 3.67 -11.83 -3.58
N LEU A 26 4.94 -11.98 -3.22
CA LEU A 26 5.50 -11.32 -2.04
C LEU A 26 5.05 -9.86 -2.07
N PRO A 27 4.22 -9.40 -1.10
CA PRO A 27 3.75 -8.04 -1.11
C PRO A 27 4.99 -7.19 -0.98
N HIS A 28 5.30 -6.43 -2.03
CA HIS A 28 6.30 -5.40 -1.93
C HIS A 28 5.76 -4.43 -0.89
N ARG A 29 6.34 -4.50 0.31
CA ARG A 29 6.02 -3.72 1.51
C ARG A 29 5.77 -2.26 1.16
N ARG A 30 4.50 -1.89 0.98
CA ARG A 30 3.77 -0.97 1.84
C ARG A 30 2.46 -0.58 1.15
N SER A 31 1.31 -0.83 1.77
CA SER A 31 0.05 -0.15 1.41
C SER A 31 0.07 1.29 1.97
N VAL A 32 1.08 2.07 1.61
CA VAL A 32 1.22 3.46 2.04
C VAL A 32 0.10 4.28 1.45
N ALA A 33 -0.50 5.16 2.26
CA ALA A 33 -1.29 6.24 1.71
C ALA A 33 -0.51 6.93 0.59
N ARG A 34 -1.20 7.17 -0.53
CA ARG A 34 -0.58 7.73 -1.72
C ARG A 34 -0.32 9.21 -1.50
N ILE A 35 0.75 9.70 -2.12
CA ILE A 35 1.05 11.12 -2.18
C ILE A 35 0.55 11.61 -3.53
N GLY A 36 -0.39 12.53 -3.51
CA GLY A 36 -0.86 13.22 -4.71
C GLY A 36 0.13 14.31 -5.10
N VAL A 37 0.35 14.50 -6.40
CA VAL A 37 1.14 15.61 -6.95
C VAL A 37 0.28 16.32 -7.99
N ARG A 38 0.13 17.64 -7.86
CA ARG A 38 -0.67 18.48 -8.75
C ARG A 38 0.09 19.76 -9.09
N SER A 39 0.19 20.10 -10.36
CA SER A 39 0.66 21.40 -10.85
C SER A 39 0.33 21.54 -12.33
N ALA A 40 0.17 22.77 -12.83
CA ALA A 40 0.10 23.00 -14.27
C ALA A 40 1.47 22.83 -14.95
N ASP A 41 2.57 22.90 -14.18
CA ASP A 41 3.91 22.63 -14.67
C ASP A 41 4.22 21.13 -14.66
N PHE A 42 4.03 20.51 -15.83
CA PHE A 42 4.29 19.09 -16.01
C PHE A 42 5.76 18.69 -15.74
N THR A 43 6.71 19.59 -15.99
CA THR A 43 8.14 19.31 -15.72
C THR A 43 8.37 19.17 -14.23
N TRP A 44 7.81 20.08 -13.45
CA TRP A 44 7.87 20.04 -11.99
C TRP A 44 7.20 18.78 -11.43
N VAL A 45 5.98 18.45 -11.92
CA VAL A 45 5.28 17.21 -11.54
C VAL A 45 6.17 15.99 -11.78
N HIS A 46 6.74 15.88 -12.98
CA HIS A 46 7.57 14.74 -13.35
C HIS A 46 8.81 14.60 -12.46
N GLN A 47 9.46 15.73 -12.14
CA GLN A 47 10.60 15.76 -11.22
C GLN A 47 10.21 15.27 -9.81
N VAL A 48 9.11 15.79 -9.26
CA VAL A 48 8.62 15.39 -7.92
C VAL A 48 8.25 13.90 -7.90
N LEU A 49 7.59 13.39 -8.95
CA LEU A 49 7.23 11.98 -9.06
C LEU A 49 8.46 11.07 -9.07
N ILE A 50 9.53 11.45 -9.78
CA ILE A 50 10.79 10.70 -9.77
C ILE A 50 11.42 10.70 -8.38
N LEU A 51 11.51 11.87 -7.73
CA LEU A 51 12.08 12.00 -6.38
C LEU A 51 11.30 11.16 -5.35
N LEU A 52 9.97 11.20 -5.39
CA LEU A 52 9.14 10.38 -4.50
C LEU A 52 9.33 8.88 -4.73
N ARG A 53 9.45 8.46 -6.00
CA ARG A 53 9.69 7.04 -6.34
C ARG A 53 11.08 6.58 -5.91
N SER A 54 12.12 7.41 -6.06
CA SER A 54 13.48 7.07 -5.61
C SER A 54 13.56 6.95 -4.08
N LEU A 55 12.71 7.69 -3.36
CA LEU A 55 12.51 7.57 -1.91
C LEU A 55 11.61 6.38 -1.49
N GLY A 56 11.13 5.58 -2.44
CA GLY A 56 10.32 4.38 -2.19
C GLY A 56 8.82 4.62 -2.00
N HIS A 57 8.32 5.82 -2.29
CA HIS A 57 6.89 6.11 -2.27
C HIS A 57 6.18 5.68 -3.56
N ARG A 58 4.84 5.58 -3.49
CA ARG A 58 3.95 5.31 -4.62
C ARG A 58 3.11 6.56 -4.91
N PRO A 59 3.69 7.62 -5.51
CA PRO A 59 2.94 8.84 -5.78
C PRO A 59 1.97 8.66 -6.96
N CYS A 60 0.91 9.47 -6.98
CA CYS A 60 0.01 9.61 -8.11
C CYS A 60 -0.04 11.07 -8.58
N HIS A 61 -0.12 11.25 -9.89
CA HIS A 61 -0.43 12.55 -10.47
C HIS A 61 -1.94 12.80 -10.35
N LEU A 62 -2.32 14.03 -10.00
CA LEU A 62 -3.69 14.51 -9.97
C LEU A 62 -3.83 15.68 -10.93
N GLU A 63 -4.85 15.65 -11.78
CA GLU A 63 -5.15 16.78 -12.66
C GLU A 63 -5.73 17.96 -11.86
N THR A 64 -5.65 19.15 -12.45
CA THR A 64 -6.25 20.36 -11.89
C THR A 64 -7.77 20.20 -11.82
N GLY A 65 -8.34 20.40 -10.63
CA GLY A 65 -9.79 20.23 -10.41
C GLY A 65 -10.26 18.78 -10.22
N GLU A 66 -9.36 17.79 -10.34
CA GLU A 66 -9.68 16.41 -10.03
C GLU A 66 -9.99 16.23 -8.53
N ALA A 67 -10.98 15.41 -8.19
CA ALA A 67 -11.24 15.06 -6.80
C ALA A 67 -10.07 14.25 -6.22
N VAL A 68 -9.63 14.59 -5.01
CA VAL A 68 -8.54 13.86 -4.35
C VAL A 68 -9.05 12.46 -3.95
N PRO A 69 -8.40 11.36 -4.42
CA PRO A 69 -8.79 10.02 -4.03
C PRO A 69 -8.72 9.80 -2.52
N HIS A 70 -9.64 8.99 -1.98
CA HIS A 70 -9.75 8.71 -0.54
C HIS A 70 -8.50 8.08 0.09
N ASP A 71 -7.62 7.50 -0.74
CA ASP A 71 -6.39 6.85 -0.31
C ASP A 71 -5.15 7.76 -0.43
N VAL A 72 -5.32 9.01 -0.90
CA VAL A 72 -4.30 10.06 -0.91
C VAL A 72 -4.38 10.85 0.39
N GLN A 73 -3.30 10.86 1.17
CA GLN A 73 -3.25 11.58 2.45
C GLN A 73 -2.73 13.02 2.32
N VAL A 74 -1.84 13.24 1.36
CA VAL A 74 -1.16 14.52 1.16
C VAL A 74 -1.11 14.82 -0.32
N VAL A 75 -1.44 16.05 -0.68
CA VAL A 75 -1.29 16.59 -2.03
C VAL A 75 -0.17 17.62 -2.01
N LEU A 76 0.80 17.45 -2.91
CA LEU A 76 1.91 18.36 -3.14
C LEU A 76 1.62 19.19 -4.39
N SER A 77 1.84 20.48 -4.29
CA SER A 77 1.76 21.42 -5.40
C SER A 77 2.89 22.44 -5.35
N THR A 78 2.97 23.30 -6.36
CA THR A 78 3.88 24.45 -6.28
C THR A 78 3.32 25.49 -5.29
N VAL A 79 4.18 26.32 -4.69
CA VAL A 79 3.72 27.37 -3.76
C VAL A 79 2.72 28.32 -4.42
N GLU A 80 2.90 28.59 -5.71
CA GLU A 80 2.08 29.52 -6.49
C GLU A 80 0.66 28.98 -6.75
N GLU A 81 0.52 27.65 -6.86
CA GLU A 81 -0.74 26.97 -7.18
C GLU A 81 -1.39 26.34 -5.95
N CYS A 82 -0.75 26.44 -4.78
CA CYS A 82 -1.15 25.77 -3.57
C CYS A 82 -2.57 26.16 -3.14
N GLY A 83 -3.49 25.18 -3.17
CA GLY A 83 -4.84 25.32 -2.67
C GLY A 83 -4.95 25.17 -1.14
N SER A 84 -6.17 25.34 -0.61
CA SER A 84 -6.45 25.05 0.79
C SER A 84 -6.31 23.55 1.05
N GLY A 85 -5.42 23.16 1.97
CA GLY A 85 -5.17 21.76 2.33
C GLY A 85 -4.09 21.04 1.52
N GLU A 86 -3.47 21.71 0.55
CA GLU A 86 -2.30 21.19 -0.18
C GLU A 86 -0.99 21.69 0.48
N LEU A 87 0.13 21.02 0.18
CA LEU A 87 1.46 21.45 0.58
C LEU A 87 2.21 22.04 -0.61
N GLY A 88 2.37 23.35 -0.61
CA GLY A 88 3.18 24.08 -1.58
C GLY A 88 4.68 23.84 -1.36
N LEU A 89 5.38 23.40 -2.41
CA LEU A 89 6.84 23.25 -2.44
C LEU A 89 7.45 24.27 -3.39
N ARG A 90 8.58 24.86 -2.99
CA ARG A 90 9.29 25.80 -3.86
C ARG A 90 10.08 25.05 -4.92
N ARG A 91 10.14 25.62 -6.13
CA ARG A 91 10.81 24.99 -7.28
C ARG A 91 12.34 24.93 -7.11
N ASP A 92 12.92 25.99 -6.56
CA ASP A 92 14.36 26.15 -6.29
C ASP A 92 14.85 25.39 -5.05
N HIS A 93 13.94 24.99 -4.17
CA HIS A 93 14.23 24.26 -2.92
C HIS A 93 13.44 22.94 -2.82
N LEU A 94 13.27 22.24 -3.95
CA LEU A 94 12.40 21.08 -4.05
C LEU A 94 12.74 19.94 -3.08
N GLU A 95 13.98 19.46 -3.07
CA GLU A 95 14.40 18.36 -2.19
C GLU A 95 14.23 18.65 -0.68
N PRO A 96 14.74 19.77 -0.13
CA PRO A 96 14.58 20.07 1.29
C PRO A 96 13.12 20.34 1.68
N ASP A 97 12.34 21.02 0.83
CA ASP A 97 10.92 21.27 1.08
C ASP A 97 10.13 19.96 1.02
N LEU A 98 10.43 19.07 0.07
CA LEU A 98 9.84 17.74 -0.03
C LEU A 98 10.15 16.91 1.21
N ALA A 99 11.41 16.89 1.67
CA ALA A 99 11.80 16.17 2.87
C ALA A 99 11.07 16.70 4.11
N LYS A 100 10.87 18.02 4.20
CA LYS A 100 10.07 18.65 5.27
C LYS A 100 8.60 18.26 5.18
N ALA A 101 8.02 18.31 3.98
CA ALA A 101 6.64 17.91 3.72
C ALA A 101 6.40 16.45 4.10
N LEU A 102 7.30 15.53 3.73
CA LEU A 102 7.21 14.11 4.09
C LEU A 102 7.31 13.87 5.60
N ARG A 103 8.20 14.57 6.30
CA ARG A 103 8.31 14.49 7.76
C ARG A 103 7.01 14.93 8.44
N ASN A 104 6.46 16.06 7.99
CA ASN A 104 5.22 16.62 8.52
C ASN A 104 4.01 15.72 8.17
N ALA A 105 3.95 15.19 6.95
CA ALA A 105 2.93 14.28 6.46
C ALA A 105 2.83 13.02 7.33
N GLY A 106 3.99 12.44 7.68
CA GLY A 106 4.09 11.30 8.60
C GLY A 106 3.70 11.60 10.04
N THR A 107 3.46 12.88 10.39
CA THR A 107 3.01 13.32 11.72
C THR A 107 1.53 13.73 11.77
N THR A 108 0.80 13.75 10.63
CA THR A 108 -0.48 14.47 10.51
C THR A 108 -1.78 13.65 10.52
N THR A 109 -1.80 12.45 11.10
CA THR A 109 -3.06 11.99 11.73
C THR A 109 -2.71 11.20 12.98
N GLY A 110 -3.14 11.66 14.15
CA GLY A 110 -3.13 10.81 15.37
C GLY A 110 -4.02 9.57 15.27
N LYS A 111 -4.63 9.33 14.10
CA LYS A 111 -5.39 8.14 13.73
C LYS A 111 -4.55 7.33 12.75
N ARG A 112 -4.22 6.09 13.10
CA ARG A 112 -3.47 5.20 12.21
C ARG A 112 -4.43 4.62 11.18
N ARG A 113 -4.01 4.52 9.92
CA ARG A 113 -4.82 3.88 8.88
C ARG A 113 -4.63 2.38 8.96
N VAL A 114 -5.68 1.65 9.34
CA VAL A 114 -5.70 0.18 9.28
C VAL A 114 -6.37 -0.27 7.98
N VAL A 115 -5.72 -1.15 7.23
CA VAL A 115 -6.29 -1.86 6.08
C VAL A 115 -6.38 -3.34 6.43
N ILE A 116 -7.57 -3.92 6.31
CA ILE A 116 -7.84 -5.32 6.66
C ILE A 116 -8.27 -6.05 5.39
N GLY A 117 -7.50 -7.07 4.98
CA GLY A 117 -7.87 -8.01 3.93
C GLY A 117 -8.54 -9.24 4.53
N VAL A 118 -9.67 -9.64 3.97
CA VAL A 118 -10.42 -10.83 4.40
C VAL A 118 -10.51 -11.80 3.22
N ASP A 119 -10.00 -13.00 3.41
CA ASP A 119 -10.18 -14.14 2.49
C ASP A 119 -11.34 -15.01 3.00
N PRO A 120 -12.51 -14.98 2.35
CA PRO A 120 -13.71 -15.62 2.85
C PRO A 120 -13.67 -17.14 2.69
N GLY A 121 -14.23 -17.87 3.66
CA GLY A 121 -14.34 -19.32 3.63
C GLY A 121 -14.84 -19.88 4.96
N PRO A 122 -15.00 -21.22 5.08
CA PRO A 122 -15.40 -21.83 6.35
C PRO A 122 -14.40 -21.60 7.48
N ARG A 123 -13.13 -21.34 7.13
CA ARG A 123 -12.06 -20.86 8.03
C ARG A 123 -11.41 -19.61 7.44
N PRO A 124 -11.97 -18.41 7.67
CA PRO A 124 -11.52 -17.19 7.00
C PRO A 124 -10.06 -16.85 7.32
N GLY A 125 -9.34 -16.34 6.33
CA GLY A 125 -8.05 -15.69 6.53
C GLY A 125 -8.23 -14.18 6.71
N VAL A 126 -7.51 -13.59 7.66
CA VAL A 126 -7.46 -12.14 7.87
C VAL A 126 -6.00 -11.68 7.85
N VAL A 127 -5.70 -10.63 7.10
CA VAL A 127 -4.40 -9.94 7.11
C VAL A 127 -4.64 -8.46 7.37
N TRP A 128 -3.75 -7.79 8.11
CA TRP A 128 -3.87 -6.35 8.31
C TRP A 128 -2.54 -5.61 8.20
N SER A 129 -2.66 -4.34 7.80
CA SER A 129 -1.55 -3.41 7.75
C SER A 129 -1.93 -2.09 8.40
N VAL A 130 -0.96 -1.45 9.04
CA VAL A 130 -1.10 -0.15 9.72
C VAL A 130 -0.17 0.84 9.05
N ASP A 131 -0.73 1.93 8.54
CA ASP A 131 -0.01 2.95 7.76
C ASP A 131 0.84 2.35 6.62
N GLY A 132 0.28 1.29 6.03
CA GLY A 132 0.87 0.54 4.95
C GLY A 132 1.89 -0.51 5.36
N ARG A 133 2.29 -0.63 6.62
CA ARG A 133 3.14 -1.73 7.06
C ARG A 133 2.29 -2.93 7.43
N GLU A 134 2.56 -4.10 6.85
CA GLU A 134 1.93 -5.34 7.28
C GLU A 134 2.32 -5.62 8.74
N GLU A 135 1.32 -5.76 9.60
CA GLU A 135 1.52 -5.97 11.04
C GLU A 135 1.17 -7.40 11.46
N GLY A 136 0.28 -8.08 10.73
CA GLY A 136 0.00 -9.49 11.02
C GLY A 136 -1.05 -10.14 10.12
N ALA A 137 -1.22 -11.44 10.36
CA ALA A 137 -2.24 -12.28 9.75
C ALA A 137 -2.76 -13.30 10.77
N LYS A 138 -4.03 -13.71 10.61
CA LYS A 138 -4.72 -14.66 11.47
C LYS A 138 -5.70 -15.50 10.64
N GLN A 139 -5.69 -16.82 10.84
CA GLN A 139 -6.74 -17.70 10.34
C GLN A 139 -7.78 -17.91 11.44
N LEU A 140 -9.06 -17.84 11.08
CA LEU A 140 -10.19 -17.98 11.99
C LEU A 140 -10.86 -19.35 11.81
N ASP A 141 -11.51 -19.81 12.87
CA ASP A 141 -12.21 -21.10 12.85
C ASP A 141 -13.59 -21.01 12.22
N ARG A 142 -14.24 -19.83 12.30
CA ARG A 142 -15.60 -19.59 11.77
C ARG A 142 -15.72 -18.22 11.09
N PRO A 143 -16.64 -18.07 10.10
CA PRO A 143 -16.94 -16.78 9.47
C PRO A 143 -17.35 -15.67 10.44
N ASP A 144 -18.14 -16.02 11.46
CA ASP A 144 -18.70 -15.06 12.43
C ASP A 144 -17.61 -14.35 13.24
N ASP A 145 -16.42 -14.94 13.37
CA ASP A 145 -15.30 -14.38 14.12
C ASP A 145 -14.64 -13.18 13.42
N VAL A 146 -14.87 -13.00 12.11
CA VAL A 146 -14.27 -11.89 11.33
C VAL A 146 -14.67 -10.55 11.91
N VAL A 147 -15.95 -10.38 12.28
CA VAL A 147 -16.49 -9.13 12.82
C VAL A 147 -15.77 -8.72 14.10
N ARG A 148 -15.52 -9.70 14.98
CA ARG A 148 -14.79 -9.47 16.23
C ARG A 148 -13.37 -8.99 15.97
N VAL A 149 -12.65 -9.67 15.07
CA VAL A 149 -11.26 -9.30 14.74
C VAL A 149 -11.18 -7.91 14.10
N VAL A 150 -12.08 -7.60 13.17
CA VAL A 150 -12.14 -6.26 12.55
C VAL A 150 -12.36 -5.17 13.60
N ARG A 151 -13.24 -5.42 14.57
CA ARG A 151 -13.51 -4.47 15.66
C ARG A 151 -12.29 -4.30 16.58
N GLU A 152 -11.68 -5.40 17.01
CA GLU A 152 -10.47 -5.37 17.85
C GLU A 152 -9.32 -4.60 17.17
N LEU A 153 -9.09 -4.84 15.87
CA LEU A 153 -8.07 -4.13 15.09
C LEU A 153 -8.39 -2.64 14.89
N SER A 154 -9.67 -2.29 14.81
CA SER A 154 -10.12 -0.89 14.68
C SER A 154 -10.04 -0.12 15.99
N GLU A 155 -10.16 -0.79 17.14
CA GLU A 155 -10.02 -0.18 18.47
C GLU A 155 -8.55 -0.06 18.91
N ALA A 156 -7.66 -0.91 18.40
CA ALA A 156 -6.25 -0.96 18.76
C ALA A 156 -5.36 0.08 18.05
N HIS A 157 -5.86 0.77 17.01
CA HIS A 157 -5.09 1.60 16.08
C HIS A 157 -5.85 2.86 15.67
#